data_AF-A0A6V7VL14-F1
#
_entry.id   AF-A0A6V7VL14-F1
#
_cell.length_a   1.000
_cell.length_b   1.000
_cell.length_c   1.000
_cell.angle_alpha   90.00
_cell.angle_beta   90.00
_cell.angle_gamma   90.00
#
_symmetry.space_group_name_H-M   'P 1'
#
loop_
_entity.id
_entity.type
_entity.pdbx_description
1 polymer ?
#
loop_
_entity_poly.entity_id
_entity_poly.type
_entity_poly.pdbx_seq_one_letter_code
_entity_poly.pdbx_strand_id
1 'polypeptide(L)'
;MTTILFVVLLLLLQHYSQAVPVPSSKLSSPLVSIDNGCLVTFEIVPEHMLAITLPNLKLTKTTAVQSLNECAFVCYSNFCSAAIFELGQPESRCHLQIGPSETCNRRGQRHYSFRNEPRAIISCIRCSPSKPVTVSHDAELPLT
;
A
#
# COMPACT_ATOMS: atom_id res chain seq x y z
N MET A 1 28.35 -37.37 4.88
CA MET A 1 26.92 -37.01 4.69
C MET A 1 26.57 -35.60 5.19
N THR A 2 27.33 -35.00 6.10
CA THR A 2 27.07 -33.65 6.67
C THR A 2 27.51 -32.48 5.78
N THR A 3 28.54 -32.66 4.95
CA THR A 3 29.08 -31.63 4.05
C THR A 3 28.15 -31.31 2.87
N ILE A 4 27.44 -32.31 2.34
CA ILE A 4 26.52 -32.13 1.20
C ILE A 4 25.29 -31.31 1.63
N LEU A 5 24.77 -31.53 2.85
CA LEU A 5 23.61 -30.81 3.38
C LEU A 5 23.92 -29.30 3.58
N PHE A 6 25.15 -28.97 4.00
CA PHE A 6 25.60 -27.59 4.15
C PHE A 6 25.71 -26.85 2.81
N VAL A 7 26.20 -27.53 1.77
CA VAL A 7 26.31 -26.95 0.42
C VAL A 7 24.92 -26.71 -0.18
N VAL A 8 23.97 -27.63 0.01
CA VAL A 8 22.57 -27.45 -0.44
C VAL A 8 21.89 -26.29 0.29
N LEU A 9 22.10 -26.16 1.61
CA LEU A 9 21.54 -25.06 2.39
C LEU A 9 22.10 -23.69 1.95
N LEU A 10 23.40 -23.61 1.63
CA LEU A 10 24.03 -22.40 1.11
C LEU A 10 23.53 -22.03 -0.29
N LEU A 11 23.31 -23.01 -1.18
CA LEU A 11 22.76 -22.77 -2.52
C LEU A 11 21.30 -22.29 -2.49
N LEU A 12 20.50 -22.79 -1.54
CA LEU A 12 19.12 -22.33 -1.32
C LEU A 12 19.05 -20.89 -0.80
N LEU A 13 19.99 -20.49 0.06
CA LEU A 13 20.08 -19.11 0.57
C LEU A 13 20.46 -18.11 -0.55
N GLN A 14 21.29 -18.52 -1.52
CA GLN A 14 21.67 -17.66 -2.65
C GLN A 14 20.50 -17.37 -3.61
N HIS A 15 19.55 -18.30 -3.79
CA HIS A 15 18.39 -18.11 -4.66
C HIS A 15 17.33 -17.18 -4.05
N TYR A 16 17.36 -16.92 -2.74
CA TYR A 16 16.34 -16.12 -2.07
C TYR A 16 16.55 -14.59 -2.18
N SER A 17 17.72 -14.13 -2.65
CA SER A 17 18.12 -12.71 -2.50
C SER A 17 17.99 -11.82 -3.74
N GLN A 18 17.34 -12.26 -4.82
CA GLN A 18 17.22 -11.41 -6.01
C GLN A 18 15.79 -10.91 -6.22
N ALA A 19 15.49 -9.77 -5.59
CA ALA A 19 14.40 -8.91 -6.03
C ALA A 19 14.77 -8.35 -7.40
N VAL A 20 14.02 -8.73 -8.44
CA VAL A 20 14.26 -8.28 -9.83
C VAL A 20 13.85 -6.80 -9.97
N PRO A 21 14.73 -5.90 -10.45
CA PRO A 21 14.37 -4.52 -10.72
C PRO A 21 13.35 -4.42 -11.85
N VAL A 22 12.26 -3.66 -11.65
CA VAL A 22 11.27 -3.36 -12.69
C VAL A 22 11.90 -2.44 -13.76
N PRO A 23 11.77 -2.75 -15.07
CA PRO A 23 12.30 -1.92 -16.15
C PRO A 23 11.78 -0.47 -16.11
N SER A 24 12.69 0.50 -16.18
CA SER A 24 12.39 1.94 -16.08
C SER A 24 11.44 2.47 -17.17
N SER A 25 11.26 1.74 -18.28
CA SER A 25 10.40 2.14 -19.41
C SER A 25 8.90 2.04 -19.14
N LYS A 26 8.48 1.45 -18.02
CA LYS A 26 7.08 1.43 -17.55
C LYS A 26 6.78 2.51 -16.50
N LEU A 27 7.77 3.34 -16.15
CA LEU A 27 7.67 4.39 -15.15
C LEU A 27 7.12 5.69 -15.75
N SER A 28 5.94 5.64 -16.38
CA SER A 28 5.15 6.85 -16.63
C SER A 28 4.18 7.07 -15.47
N SER A 29 4.72 7.14 -14.26
CA SER A 29 4.01 7.75 -13.14
C SER A 29 4.48 9.19 -13.06
N PRO A 30 3.58 10.18 -12.88
CA PRO A 30 4.02 11.56 -12.66
C PRO A 30 5.02 11.52 -11.50
N LEU A 31 6.22 12.02 -11.78
CA LEU A 31 7.38 12.04 -10.89
C LEU A 31 6.93 12.32 -9.46
N VAL A 32 6.98 11.31 -8.60
CA VAL A 32 6.99 11.50 -7.14
C VAL A 32 8.33 12.18 -6.85
N SER A 33 8.35 13.51 -6.96
CA SER A 33 9.48 14.31 -6.52
C SER A 33 9.55 14.16 -5.00
N ILE A 34 10.52 13.38 -4.51
CA ILE A 34 10.84 13.29 -3.08
C ILE A 34 11.64 14.55 -2.72
N ASP A 35 11.05 15.72 -2.89
CA ASP A 35 11.57 16.96 -2.32
C ASP A 35 10.79 17.20 -1.02
N ASN A 36 11.48 17.01 0.11
CA ASN A 36 10.97 17.01 1.50
C ASN A 36 10.38 15.69 2.07
N GLY A 37 10.92 14.52 1.64
CA GLY A 37 11.12 13.39 2.56
C GLY A 37 9.90 12.60 3.04
N CYS A 38 8.78 12.61 2.32
CA CYS A 38 7.60 11.84 2.71
C CYS A 38 6.92 11.10 1.55
N LEU A 39 7.14 9.79 1.47
CA LEU A 39 6.36 8.88 0.65
C LEU A 39 5.20 8.31 1.48
N VAL A 40 3.97 8.61 1.09
CA VAL A 40 2.79 8.06 1.74
C VAL A 40 2.66 6.58 1.39
N THR A 41 2.55 5.76 2.42
CA THR A 41 2.35 4.33 2.35
C THR A 41 1.07 3.95 3.09
N PHE A 42 0.37 2.92 2.63
CA PHE A 42 -0.91 2.51 3.19
C PHE A 42 -1.12 1.01 2.97
N GLU A 43 -2.03 0.43 3.74
CA GLU A 43 -2.50 -0.95 3.57
C GLU A 43 -3.89 -0.93 2.93
N ILE A 44 -4.15 -1.89 2.05
CA ILE A 44 -5.50 -2.16 1.55
C ILE A 44 -6.16 -3.15 2.49
N VAL A 45 -7.34 -2.78 3.02
CA VAL A 45 -8.15 -3.67 3.84
C VAL A 45 -9.13 -4.39 2.91
N PRO A 46 -9.05 -5.73 2.77
CA PRO A 46 -10.04 -6.48 2.01
C PRO A 46 -11.44 -6.27 2.59
N GLU A 47 -12.45 -6.15 1.73
CA GLU A 47 -13.84 -5.87 2.15
C GLU A 47 -14.33 -6.84 3.24
N HIS A 48 -14.05 -8.15 3.08
CA HIS A 48 -14.44 -9.19 4.02
C HIS A 48 -13.72 -9.09 5.39
N MET A 49 -12.61 -8.35 5.47
CA MET A 49 -11.85 -8.10 6.69
C MET A 49 -12.20 -6.75 7.34
N LEU A 50 -13.06 -5.94 6.71
CA LEU A 50 -13.37 -4.58 7.18
C LEU A 50 -13.88 -4.58 8.62
N ALA A 51 -14.90 -5.37 8.92
CA ALA A 51 -15.52 -5.41 10.25
C ALA A 51 -14.56 -5.88 11.36
N ILE A 52 -13.55 -6.68 11.00
CA ILE A 52 -12.54 -7.19 11.93
C ILE A 52 -11.42 -6.17 12.14
N THR A 53 -10.96 -5.53 11.05
CA THR A 53 -9.81 -4.61 11.05
C THR A 53 -10.18 -3.23 11.55
N LEU A 54 -11.39 -2.76 11.19
CA LEU A 54 -11.91 -1.44 11.50
C LEU A 54 -13.33 -1.56 12.09
N PRO A 55 -13.50 -2.22 13.25
CA PRO A 55 -14.82 -2.46 13.86
C PRO A 55 -15.58 -1.17 14.20
N ASN A 56 -14.85 -0.07 14.40
CA ASN A 56 -15.40 1.24 14.76
C ASN A 56 -15.28 2.24 13.59
N LEU A 57 -15.30 1.77 12.34
CA LEU A 57 -15.19 2.64 11.18
C LEU A 57 -16.28 3.71 11.22
N LYS A 58 -15.88 4.99 11.30
CA LYS A 58 -16.78 6.14 11.30
C LYS A 58 -16.25 7.22 10.37
N LEU A 59 -16.87 7.34 9.21
CA LEU A 59 -16.55 8.37 8.23
C LEU A 59 -17.01 9.73 8.77
N THR A 60 -16.12 10.71 8.73
CA THR A 60 -16.31 12.04 9.35
C THR A 60 -16.14 13.16 8.35
N LYS A 61 -15.38 12.94 7.27
CA LYS A 61 -15.16 13.91 6.21
C LYS A 61 -15.21 13.21 4.86
N THR A 62 -15.66 13.89 3.83
CA THR A 62 -15.59 13.42 2.44
C THR A 62 -14.99 14.51 1.59
N THR A 63 -14.11 14.15 0.67
CA THR A 63 -13.55 15.07 -0.33
C THR A 63 -13.49 14.43 -1.70
N ALA A 64 -13.52 15.27 -2.75
CA ALA A 64 -13.22 14.83 -4.10
C ALA A 64 -11.73 14.53 -4.24
N VAL A 65 -11.41 13.49 -5.02
CA VAL A 65 -10.06 13.08 -5.40
C VAL A 65 -10.11 12.49 -6.82
N GLN A 66 -8.96 12.38 -7.47
CA GLN A 66 -8.80 11.79 -8.80
C GLN A 66 -8.33 10.33 -8.75
N SER A 67 -7.75 9.90 -7.62
CA SER A 67 -7.24 8.52 -7.48
C SER A 67 -7.23 8.02 -6.04
N LEU A 68 -7.10 6.70 -5.89
CA LEU A 68 -6.88 6.05 -4.60
C LEU A 68 -5.58 6.52 -3.93
N ASN A 69 -4.51 6.71 -4.72
CA ASN A 69 -3.23 7.19 -4.19
C ASN A 69 -3.36 8.62 -3.64
N GLU A 70 -4.11 9.48 -4.33
CA GLU A 70 -4.44 10.81 -3.82
C GLU A 70 -5.31 10.73 -2.56
N CYS A 71 -6.28 9.81 -2.50
CA CYS A 71 -7.05 9.56 -1.28
C CYS A 71 -6.15 9.22 -0.09
N ALA A 72 -5.13 8.38 -0.27
CA ALA A 72 -4.15 8.07 0.79
C ALA A 72 -3.36 9.31 1.23
N PHE A 73 -2.90 10.14 0.28
CA PHE A 73 -2.18 11.38 0.60
C PHE A 73 -3.05 12.39 1.36
N VAL A 74 -4.30 12.58 0.92
CA VAL A 74 -5.30 13.42 1.58
C VAL A 74 -5.54 12.91 3.00
N CYS A 75 -5.71 11.59 3.16
CA CYS A 75 -5.93 10.95 4.45
C CYS A 75 -4.78 11.28 5.42
N TYR A 76 -3.52 11.05 4.99
CA TYR A 76 -2.32 11.38 5.76
C TYR A 76 -2.30 12.86 6.17
N SER A 77 -2.56 13.77 5.23
CA SER A 77 -2.54 15.22 5.45
C SER A 77 -3.63 15.72 6.42
N ASN A 78 -4.70 14.95 6.60
CA ASN A 78 -5.81 15.27 7.50
C ASN A 78 -5.71 14.54 8.85
N PHE A 79 -4.61 13.83 9.15
CA PHE A 79 -4.47 12.99 10.35
C PHE A 79 -5.63 11.98 10.50
N CYS A 80 -5.98 11.34 9.37
CA CYS A 80 -6.95 10.28 9.38
C CYS A 80 -6.38 8.99 10.00
N SER A 81 -7.27 8.10 10.45
CA SER A 81 -6.91 6.73 10.82
C SER A 81 -7.26 5.69 9.74
N ALA A 82 -8.22 6.01 8.86
CA ALA A 82 -8.66 5.16 7.76
C ALA A 82 -9.38 6.01 6.69
N ALA A 83 -9.47 5.49 5.48
CA ALA A 83 -10.33 6.06 4.45
C ALA A 83 -10.95 5.01 3.53
N ILE A 84 -12.03 5.39 2.86
CA ILE A 84 -12.66 4.64 1.78
C ILE A 84 -12.60 5.50 0.51
N PHE A 85 -11.95 4.97 -0.51
CA PHE A 85 -12.01 5.49 -1.86
C PHE A 85 -13.19 4.87 -2.61
N GLU A 86 -13.97 5.69 -3.30
CA GLU A 86 -15.03 5.27 -4.21
C GLU A 86 -14.79 5.92 -5.57
N LEU A 87 -14.60 5.08 -6.59
CA LEU A 87 -14.40 5.53 -7.96
C LEU A 87 -15.71 6.06 -8.51
N GLY A 88 -15.70 7.29 -9.00
CA GLY A 88 -16.88 7.94 -9.57
C GLY A 88 -16.58 8.67 -10.86
N GLN A 89 -17.64 8.96 -11.62
CA GLN A 89 -17.61 9.84 -12.79
C GLN A 89 -18.67 10.93 -12.63
N PRO A 90 -18.34 12.23 -12.71
CA PRO A 90 -17.05 12.79 -13.17
C PRO A 90 -15.93 12.76 -12.12
N GLU A 91 -16.27 12.61 -10.83
CA GLU A 91 -15.31 12.72 -9.73
C GLU A 91 -15.37 11.51 -8.80
N SER A 92 -14.22 11.11 -8.28
CA SER A 92 -14.11 10.07 -7.26
C SER A 92 -14.16 10.69 -5.87
N ARG A 93 -14.56 9.90 -4.87
CA ARG A 93 -14.74 10.37 -3.50
C ARG A 93 -13.79 9.64 -2.56
N CYS A 94 -13.25 10.38 -1.61
CA CYS A 94 -12.43 9.88 -0.52
C CYS A 94 -13.13 10.22 0.80
N HIS A 95 -13.62 9.18 1.47
CA HIS A 95 -14.28 9.30 2.76
C HIS A 95 -13.28 9.00 3.87
N LEU A 96 -13.04 9.95 4.77
CA LEU A 96 -12.03 9.89 5.81
C LEU A 96 -12.65 9.60 7.17
N GLN A 97 -12.00 8.75 7.94
CA GLN A 97 -12.15 8.73 9.39
C GLN A 97 -11.00 9.55 10.01
N ILE A 98 -11.31 10.71 10.58
CA ILE A 98 -10.34 11.52 11.31
C ILE A 98 -10.15 10.96 12.71
N GLY A 99 -8.90 10.76 13.13
CA GLY A 99 -8.61 10.25 14.46
C GLY A 99 -7.16 9.77 14.61
N PRO A 100 -6.64 9.75 15.85
CA PRO A 100 -5.22 9.46 16.10
C PRO A 100 -4.87 7.97 16.05
N SER A 101 -5.86 7.07 16.09
CA SER A 101 -5.63 5.63 16.23
C SER A 101 -5.88 4.91 14.91
N GLU A 102 -4.82 4.56 14.21
CA GLU A 102 -4.87 3.68 13.03
C GLU A 102 -4.76 2.19 13.42
N THR A 103 -5.38 1.33 12.63
CA THR A 103 -5.16 -0.11 12.70
C THR A 103 -4.26 -0.55 11.54
N CYS A 104 -3.17 -1.24 11.88
CA CYS A 104 -2.25 -1.86 10.94
C CYS A 104 -2.30 -3.38 11.06
N ASN A 105 -2.34 -4.08 9.94
CA ASN A 105 -2.15 -5.52 9.90
C ASN A 105 -0.66 -5.85 10.00
N ARG A 106 -0.25 -6.60 11.02
CA ARG A 106 1.17 -6.99 11.23
C ARG A 106 1.78 -7.74 10.05
N ARG A 107 0.97 -8.43 9.25
CA ARG A 107 1.37 -9.14 8.02
C ARG A 107 0.87 -8.44 6.77
N GLY A 108 0.30 -7.25 6.93
CA GLY A 108 -0.22 -6.44 5.85
C GLY A 108 0.90 -5.97 4.95
N GLN A 109 0.64 -6.01 3.64
CA GLN A 109 1.50 -5.39 2.68
C GLN A 109 1.23 -3.89 2.64
N ARG A 110 2.29 -3.10 2.76
CA ARG A 110 2.21 -1.66 2.51
C ARG A 110 2.37 -1.38 1.03
N HIS A 111 1.64 -0.41 0.55
CA HIS A 111 1.68 0.09 -0.82
C HIS A 111 2.01 1.57 -0.77
N TYR A 112 2.87 2.05 -1.67
CA TYR A 112 3.06 3.48 -1.93
C TYR A 112 2.31 3.94 -3.19
N SER A 113 1.78 2.97 -3.95
CA SER A 113 0.96 3.17 -5.14
C SER A 113 0.07 1.94 -5.30
N PHE A 114 -1.19 2.16 -5.64
CA PHE A 114 -2.19 1.15 -5.92
C PHE A 114 -3.07 1.65 -7.09
N ARG A 115 -3.60 0.73 -7.89
CA ARG A 115 -4.51 1.08 -8.99
C ARG A 115 -5.85 1.57 -8.47
N ASN A 116 -6.60 2.31 -9.26
CA ASN A 116 -7.97 2.64 -8.89
C ASN A 116 -8.85 1.39 -8.96
N GLU A 117 -9.58 1.12 -7.88
CA GLU A 117 -10.62 0.08 -7.79
C GLU A 117 -11.97 0.77 -7.59
N PRO A 118 -13.11 0.15 -7.97
CA PRO A 118 -14.44 0.73 -7.78
C PRO A 118 -14.68 1.22 -6.34
N ARG A 119 -14.17 0.46 -5.38
CA ARG A 119 -14.16 0.81 -3.97
C ARG A 119 -12.95 0.19 -3.29
N ALA A 120 -12.24 0.96 -2.48
CA ALA A 120 -11.10 0.47 -1.72
C ALA A 120 -11.07 1.06 -0.31
N ILE A 121 -10.82 0.21 0.68
CA ILE A 121 -10.62 0.62 2.07
C ILE A 121 -9.11 0.68 2.32
N ILE A 122 -8.64 1.82 2.81
CA ILE A 122 -7.24 2.03 3.17
C ILE A 122 -7.10 2.28 4.68
N SER A 123 -6.07 1.68 5.27
CA SER A 123 -5.68 1.90 6.67
C SER A 123 -4.16 1.95 6.79
N CYS A 124 -3.65 2.09 8.02
CA CYS A 124 -2.23 2.13 8.31
C CYS A 124 -1.45 3.16 7.46
N ILE A 125 -2.01 4.36 7.34
CA ILE A 125 -1.47 5.40 6.46
C ILE A 125 -0.28 6.06 7.14
N ARG A 126 0.92 5.87 6.56
CA ARG A 126 2.18 6.32 7.13
C ARG A 126 3.00 7.09 6.13
N CYS A 127 3.74 8.07 6.63
CA CYS A 127 4.85 8.67 5.92
C CYS A 127 6.10 7.82 6.07
N SER A 128 6.77 7.52 4.96
CA SER A 128 8.07 6.87 4.94
C SER A 128 9.10 7.79 4.26
N PRO A 129 10.31 7.98 4.83
CA PRO A 129 11.35 8.76 4.18
C PRO A 129 11.97 8.06 2.97
N SER A 130 11.70 6.76 2.80
CA SER A 130 12.21 5.95 1.71
C SER A 130 11.12 5.07 1.09
N LYS A 131 11.33 4.68 -0.17
CA LYS A 131 10.46 3.75 -0.88
C LYS A 131 10.53 2.37 -0.21
N PRO A 132 9.42 1.86 0.36
CA PRO A 132 9.44 0.56 1.02
C PRO A 132 9.66 -0.56 -0.01
N VAL A 133 10.32 -1.64 0.41
CA VAL A 133 10.41 -2.87 -0.39
C VAL A 133 9.07 -3.57 -0.30
N THR A 134 8.27 -3.43 -1.36
CA THR A 134 6.91 -3.95 -1.42
C THR A 134 6.72 -4.62 -2.76
N VAL A 135 5.94 -5.69 -2.80
CA VAL A 135 5.52 -6.30 -4.07
C VAL A 135 4.61 -5.29 -4.80
N SER A 136 4.77 -5.07 -6.09
CA SER A 136 3.78 -4.23 -6.80
C SER A 136 2.44 -4.96 -6.75
N HIS A 137 1.33 -4.22 -6.67
CA HIS A 137 0.02 -4.84 -6.91
C HIS A 137 -0.01 -5.55 -8.28
N ASP A 138 0.73 -5.02 -9.25
CA ASP A 138 0.81 -5.54 -10.62
C ASP A 138 1.99 -6.50 -10.84
N ALA A 139 2.60 -7.01 -9.76
CA ALA A 139 3.67 -7.99 -9.89
C ALA A 139 3.09 -9.36 -10.28
N GLU A 140 3.58 -9.93 -11.38
CA GLU A 140 3.33 -11.34 -11.73
C GLU A 140 3.92 -12.23 -10.63
N LEU A 141 3.08 -12.92 -9.87
CA LEU A 141 3.54 -13.87 -8.87
C LEU A 141 4.05 -15.13 -9.58
N PRO A 142 5.20 -15.71 -9.19
CA PRO A 142 5.66 -16.97 -9.76
C PRO A 142 4.58 -18.06 -9.60
N LEU A 143 4.24 -18.73 -10.69
CA LEU A 143 3.43 -19.94 -10.67
C LEU A 143 4.22 -21.02 -9.91
N THR A 144 3.78 -21.34 -8.69
CA THR A 144 4.26 -22.47 -7.89
C THR A 144 3.73 -23.79 -8.42
#